data_AF-A0A439DWZ0-F1
#
_entry.id   AF-A0A439DWZ0-F1
#
_cell.length_a   1.000
_cell.length_b   1.000
_cell.length_c   1.000
_cell.angle_alpha   90.00
_cell.angle_beta   90.00
_cell.angle_gamma   90.00
#
_symmetry.space_group_name_H-M   'P 1'
#
loop_
_entity.id
_entity.type
_entity.pdbx_description
1 polymer ?
#
loop_
_entity_poly.entity_id
_entity_poly.type
_entity_poly.pdbx_seq_one_letter_code
_entity_poly.pdbx_strand_id
1 'polypeptide(L)'
;MQYGELSEIFRAWAGLDSSRLEGEAVVCNDLVNTANYEAILERAFSEMRRALKPDGHLVLSYANRESTAWAALFGALQAAGFTTVGYQVVHAENDTSHAKVNRRACNLDVILDLVVMDGRTVKRFAPRTAPKGPEDDFCRMLGRFALRIGRLDGAWREELQRCVSAHPFVERNLPNRDARRSDSNSVPSW
;
A
#
# COMPACT_ATOMS: atom_id res chain seq x y z
N MET A 1 -20.57 3.22 6.45
CA MET A 1 -20.16 3.47 5.06
C MET A 1 -18.94 2.63 4.79
N GLN A 2 -19.14 1.47 4.18
CA GLN A 2 -18.02 0.69 3.65
C GLN A 2 -17.56 1.37 2.35
N TYR A 3 -16.26 1.42 2.08
CA TYR A 3 -15.73 2.14 0.90
C TYR A 3 -16.32 1.61 -0.43
N GLY A 4 -16.84 0.37 -0.47
CA GLY A 4 -17.46 -0.21 -1.66
C GLY A 4 -18.79 0.48 -2.01
N GLU A 5 -19.53 0.95 -1.01
CA GLU A 5 -20.78 1.68 -1.21
C GLU A 5 -20.55 3.08 -1.80
N LEU A 6 -19.32 3.60 -1.73
CA LEU A 6 -18.97 4.88 -2.34
C LEU A 6 -18.80 4.77 -3.86
N SER A 7 -18.33 3.63 -4.39
CA SER A 7 -18.18 3.46 -5.84
C SER A 7 -19.55 3.45 -6.53
N GLU A 8 -20.58 2.92 -5.86
CA GLU A 8 -21.97 2.90 -6.33
C GLU A 8 -22.52 4.30 -6.61
N ILE A 9 -22.26 5.26 -5.71
CA ILE A 9 -22.73 6.65 -5.86
C ILE A 9 -22.10 7.30 -7.09
N PHE A 10 -20.79 7.12 -7.29
CA PHE A 10 -20.10 7.69 -8.45
C PHE A 10 -20.52 7.04 -9.77
N ARG A 11 -20.80 5.73 -9.76
CA ARG A 11 -21.33 5.01 -10.93
C ARG A 11 -22.73 5.48 -11.30
N ALA A 12 -23.62 5.60 -10.32
CA ALA A 12 -24.97 6.12 -10.52
C ALA A 12 -24.94 7.55 -11.08
N TRP A 13 -24.05 8.41 -10.58
CA TRP A 13 -23.88 9.77 -11.10
C TRP A 13 -23.33 9.80 -12.53
N ALA A 14 -22.46 8.86 -12.90
CA ALA A 14 -21.92 8.71 -14.24
C ALA A 14 -22.89 8.03 -15.24
N GLY A 15 -24.11 7.68 -14.81
CA GLY A 15 -25.08 6.95 -15.65
C GLY A 15 -24.66 5.51 -15.96
N LEU A 16 -23.75 4.94 -15.16
CA LEU A 16 -23.30 3.56 -15.27
C LEU A 16 -24.20 2.63 -14.45
N ASP A 17 -24.20 1.35 -14.80
CA ASP A 17 -24.92 0.32 -14.04
C ASP A 17 -24.50 0.33 -12.56
N SER A 18 -25.46 0.41 -11.65
CA SER A 18 -25.22 0.40 -10.20
C SER A 18 -25.16 -1.02 -9.63
N SER A 19 -25.23 -2.07 -10.45
CA SER A 19 -25.00 -3.44 -10.01
C SER A 19 -23.60 -3.61 -9.40
N ARG A 20 -23.51 -4.48 -8.39
CA ARG A 20 -22.25 -4.77 -7.70
C ARG A 20 -21.22 -5.30 -8.68
N LEU A 21 -20.11 -4.59 -8.78
CA LEU A 21 -19.00 -5.00 -9.63
C LEU A 21 -18.24 -6.16 -9.00
N GLU A 22 -17.95 -7.17 -9.82
CA GLU A 22 -16.93 -8.16 -9.48
C GLU A 22 -15.53 -7.59 -9.74
N GLY A 23 -14.60 -7.83 -8.81
CA GLY A 23 -13.20 -7.42 -8.96
C GLY A 23 -12.89 -5.95 -8.63
N GLU A 24 -13.69 -5.30 -7.79
CA GLU A 24 -13.30 -4.01 -7.23
C GLU A 24 -12.10 -4.15 -6.29
N ALA A 25 -11.19 -3.18 -6.32
CA ALA A 25 -10.07 -3.09 -5.37
C ALA A 25 -10.53 -2.76 -3.94
N VAL A 26 -11.82 -2.54 -3.75
CA VAL A 26 -12.41 -2.12 -2.50
C VAL A 26 -12.76 -3.34 -1.68
N VAL A 27 -12.16 -3.43 -0.49
CA VAL A 27 -12.36 -4.55 0.43
C VAL A 27 -13.82 -4.56 0.90
N CYS A 28 -14.65 -5.31 0.20
CA CYS A 28 -15.88 -5.88 0.71
C CYS A 28 -15.53 -7.26 1.27
N ASN A 29 -16.08 -7.59 2.43
CA ASN A 29 -15.71 -8.73 3.27
C ASN A 29 -15.47 -10.03 2.47
N ASP A 30 -14.44 -10.78 2.90
CA ASP A 30 -14.01 -12.11 2.48
C ASP A 30 -12.91 -12.21 1.40
N LEU A 31 -11.68 -12.43 1.90
CA LEU A 31 -10.54 -13.12 1.25
C LEU A 31 -10.20 -12.67 -0.18
N VAL A 32 -9.67 -11.45 -0.31
CA VAL A 32 -8.94 -11.07 -1.52
C VAL A 32 -7.59 -11.82 -1.53
N ASN A 33 -7.47 -12.83 -2.40
CA ASN A 33 -6.19 -13.42 -2.76
C ASN A 33 -5.25 -12.29 -3.25
N THR A 34 -4.04 -12.18 -2.69
CA THR A 34 -3.06 -11.13 -3.05
C THR A 34 -2.80 -11.06 -4.56
N ALA A 35 -2.83 -12.19 -5.27
CA ALA A 35 -2.68 -12.19 -6.74
C ALA A 35 -3.85 -11.48 -7.44
N ASN A 36 -5.07 -11.60 -6.91
CA ASN A 36 -6.24 -10.87 -7.40
C ASN A 36 -6.10 -9.36 -7.11
N TYR A 37 -5.57 -9.00 -5.94
CA TYR A 37 -5.30 -7.61 -5.57
C TYR A 37 -4.30 -6.94 -6.52
N GLU A 38 -3.17 -7.60 -6.81
CA GLU A 38 -2.16 -7.07 -7.74
C GLU A 38 -2.73 -6.88 -9.15
N ALA A 39 -3.45 -7.87 -9.68
CA ALA A 39 -4.05 -7.79 -11.01
C ALA A 39 -5.08 -6.65 -11.13
N ILE A 40 -5.88 -6.43 -10.09
CA ILE A 40 -6.83 -5.32 -10.05
C ILE A 40 -6.09 -3.97 -10.04
N LEU A 41 -5.03 -3.85 -9.23
CA LEU A 41 -4.20 -2.64 -9.21
C LEU A 41 -3.55 -2.38 -10.57
N GLU A 42 -3.01 -3.41 -11.22
CA GLU A 42 -2.39 -3.29 -12.54
C GLU A 42 -3.38 -2.77 -13.58
N ARG A 43 -4.62 -3.28 -13.59
CA ARG A 43 -5.69 -2.79 -14.47
C ARG A 43 -6.01 -1.33 -14.20
N ALA A 44 -6.14 -0.94 -12.94
CA ALA A 44 -6.41 0.44 -12.56
C ALA A 44 -5.26 1.38 -13.00
N PHE A 45 -4.02 1.00 -12.73
CA PHE A 45 -2.84 1.79 -13.12
C PHE A 45 -2.67 1.85 -14.65
N SER A 46 -2.99 0.79 -15.37
CA SER A 46 -2.98 0.79 -16.85
C SER A 46 -3.96 1.81 -17.42
N GLU A 47 -5.16 1.93 -16.84
CA GLU A 47 -6.11 2.98 -17.23
C GLU A 47 -5.63 4.39 -16.84
N MET A 48 -5.04 4.55 -15.65
CA MET A 48 -4.43 5.82 -15.24
C MET A 48 -3.33 6.24 -16.22
N ARG A 49 -2.48 5.29 -16.65
CA ARG A 49 -1.45 5.53 -17.66
C ARG A 49 -2.06 5.96 -19.00
N ARG A 50 -3.12 5.29 -19.46
CA ARG A 50 -3.80 5.63 -20.73
C ARG A 50 -4.36 7.05 -20.71
N ALA A 51 -4.86 7.50 -19.56
CA ALA A 51 -5.43 8.83 -19.38
C ALA A 51 -4.38 9.93 -19.13
N LEU A 52 -3.16 9.56 -18.72
CA LEU A 52 -2.09 10.50 -18.40
C LEU A 52 -1.55 11.19 -19.66
N LYS A 53 -1.25 12.49 -19.55
CA LYS A 53 -0.51 13.22 -20.59
C LYS A 53 0.91 12.64 -20.74
N PRO A 54 1.57 12.79 -21.90
CA PRO A 54 2.94 12.31 -22.10
C PRO A 54 3.92 12.80 -21.02
N ASP A 55 3.77 14.04 -20.58
CA ASP A 55 4.60 14.66 -19.56
C ASP A 55 4.05 14.53 -18.13
N GLY A 56 2.89 13.88 -17.95
CA GLY A 56 2.17 13.82 -16.71
C GLY A 56 2.85 12.96 -15.64
N HIS A 57 2.41 13.20 -14.40
CA HIS A 57 2.85 12.48 -13.21
C HIS A 57 1.64 11.82 -12.55
N LEU A 58 1.82 10.58 -12.10
CA LEU A 58 0.93 9.91 -11.16
C LEU A 58 1.49 10.13 -9.76
N VAL A 59 0.72 10.82 -8.90
CA VAL A 59 1.03 10.97 -7.47
C VAL A 59 0.15 10.03 -6.68
N LEU A 60 0.76 9.12 -5.92
CA LEU A 60 0.07 8.08 -5.15
C LEU A 60 0.43 8.19 -3.67
N SER A 61 -0.56 8.31 -2.80
CA SER A 61 -0.39 8.12 -1.35
C SER A 61 -0.74 6.68 -0.97
N TYR A 62 0.12 6.00 -0.22
CA TYR A 62 -0.15 4.65 0.24
C TYR A 62 0.46 4.38 1.62
N ALA A 63 -0.27 3.64 2.44
CA ALA A 63 0.18 3.18 3.74
C ALA A 63 -0.35 1.77 4.02
N ASN A 64 0.56 0.86 4.37
CA ASN A 64 0.22 -0.50 4.78
C ASN A 64 1.35 -1.08 5.65
N ARG A 65 1.04 -2.05 6.50
CA ARG A 65 2.04 -2.84 7.25
C ARG A 65 2.35 -4.19 6.61
N GLU A 66 1.49 -4.66 5.70
CA GLU A 66 1.65 -5.98 5.09
C GLU A 66 2.67 -5.95 3.95
N SER A 67 3.67 -6.83 4.04
CA SER A 67 4.73 -6.98 3.05
C SER A 67 4.20 -7.42 1.68
N THR A 68 3.19 -8.28 1.67
CA THR A 68 2.49 -8.75 0.46
C THR A 68 1.75 -7.63 -0.25
N ALA A 69 1.14 -6.70 0.48
CA ALA A 69 0.46 -5.55 -0.09
C ALA A 69 1.43 -4.57 -0.78
N TRP A 70 2.59 -4.31 -0.17
CA TRP A 70 3.64 -3.51 -0.81
C TRP A 70 4.23 -4.20 -2.05
N ALA A 71 4.45 -5.51 -1.99
CA ALA A 71 4.90 -6.27 -3.15
C ALA A 71 3.88 -6.23 -4.29
N ALA A 72 2.59 -6.40 -4.00
CA ALA A 72 1.52 -6.27 -4.98
C ALA A 72 1.46 -4.87 -5.59
N LEU A 73 1.55 -3.82 -4.78
CA LEU A 73 1.56 -2.44 -5.26
C LEU A 73 2.73 -2.16 -6.22
N PHE A 74 3.95 -2.53 -5.82
CA PHE A 74 5.15 -2.26 -6.64
C PHE A 74 5.15 -3.09 -7.93
N GLY A 75 4.67 -4.33 -7.86
CA GLY A 75 4.49 -5.20 -9.02
C GLY A 75 3.50 -4.60 -10.02
N ALA A 76 2.31 -4.19 -9.55
CA ALA A 76 1.28 -3.58 -10.37
C ALA A 76 1.73 -2.26 -11.03
N LEU A 77 2.41 -1.38 -10.29
CA LEU A 77 2.94 -0.12 -10.83
C LEU A 77 3.98 -0.38 -11.94
N GLN A 78 4.88 -1.35 -11.72
CA GLN A 78 5.87 -1.71 -12.72
C GLN A 78 5.24 -2.38 -13.95
N ALA A 79 4.26 -3.27 -13.76
CA ALA A 79 3.57 -3.95 -14.85
C ALA A 79 2.78 -2.97 -15.74
N ALA A 80 2.13 -1.97 -15.13
CA ALA A 80 1.52 -0.84 -15.85
C ALA A 80 2.57 0.10 -16.50
N GLY A 81 3.86 -0.14 -16.28
CA GLY A 81 4.98 0.55 -16.92
C GLY A 81 5.28 1.93 -16.35
N PHE A 82 4.93 2.19 -15.09
CA PHE A 82 5.37 3.38 -14.37
C PHE A 82 6.82 3.24 -13.89
N THR A 83 7.47 4.38 -13.69
CA THR A 83 8.79 4.51 -13.06
C THR A 83 8.72 5.55 -11.96
N THR A 84 9.23 5.22 -10.77
CA THR A 84 9.23 6.17 -9.65
C THR A 84 10.41 7.12 -9.74
N VAL A 85 10.10 8.41 -9.79
CA VAL A 85 11.08 9.50 -9.85
C VAL A 85 11.26 10.17 -8.50
N GLY A 86 10.28 10.08 -7.60
CA GLY A 86 10.49 10.50 -6.23
C GLY A 86 9.55 9.91 -5.21
N TYR A 87 9.85 10.17 -3.95
CA TYR A 87 8.94 9.88 -2.85
C TYR A 87 9.07 10.91 -1.73
N GLN A 88 8.03 11.00 -0.91
CA GLN A 88 8.03 11.73 0.35
C GLN A 88 7.25 10.97 1.42
N VAL A 89 7.60 11.19 2.69
CA VAL A 89 6.85 10.70 3.84
C VAL A 89 6.07 11.87 4.43
N VAL A 90 4.78 11.68 4.61
CA VAL A 90 3.88 12.71 5.16
C VAL A 90 3.08 12.14 6.31
N HIS A 91 2.66 13.01 7.23
CA HIS A 91 1.72 12.62 8.27
C HIS A 91 0.33 12.47 7.65
N ALA A 92 -0.31 11.32 7.86
CA ALA A 92 -1.70 11.15 7.49
C ALA A 92 -2.55 12.01 8.43
N GLU A 93 -3.41 12.88 7.90
CA GLU A 93 -4.17 13.89 8.67
C GLU A 93 -5.25 13.29 9.60
N ASN A 94 -5.26 11.97 9.81
CA ASN A 94 -6.44 11.26 10.33
C ASN A 94 -6.22 10.65 11.71
N ASP A 95 -5.77 11.44 12.68
CA ASP A 95 -5.58 11.01 14.08
C ASP A 95 -6.91 10.79 14.83
N THR A 96 -8.04 11.33 14.33
CA THR A 96 -9.31 11.42 15.08
C THR A 96 -10.46 10.59 14.52
N SER A 97 -10.29 9.77 13.49
CA SER A 97 -11.38 8.89 13.04
C SER A 97 -11.69 7.83 14.10
N HIS A 98 -12.89 7.92 14.69
CA HIS A 98 -13.45 6.95 15.64
C HIS A 98 -13.50 5.49 15.12
N ALA A 99 -13.19 5.25 13.84
CA ALA A 99 -13.03 3.91 13.25
C ALA A 99 -11.69 3.22 13.58
N LYS A 100 -10.76 3.89 14.28
CA LYS A 100 -9.43 3.38 14.62
C LYS A 100 -9.30 2.81 16.03
N VAL A 101 -10.36 2.81 16.85
CA VAL A 101 -10.34 2.09 18.13
C VAL A 101 -10.09 0.61 17.81
N ASN A 102 -8.92 0.11 18.22
CA ASN A 102 -8.44 -1.27 18.01
C ASN A 102 -7.84 -1.65 16.63
N ARG A 103 -7.63 -0.72 15.68
CA ARG A 103 -6.95 -1.04 14.40
C ARG A 103 -5.53 -0.45 14.35
N ARG A 104 -4.56 -1.32 14.06
CA ARG A 104 -3.14 -1.00 13.77
C ARG A 104 -3.05 -0.07 12.55
N ALA A 105 -3.28 1.22 12.73
CA ALA A 105 -3.26 2.23 11.67
C ALA A 105 -1.85 2.83 11.52
N CYS A 106 -1.40 3.07 10.28
CA CYS A 106 -0.20 3.87 10.05
C CYS A 106 -0.57 5.34 10.25
N ASN A 107 0.31 6.09 10.90
CA ASN A 107 0.21 7.53 11.07
C ASN A 107 0.95 8.27 9.96
N LEU A 108 1.83 7.58 9.24
CA LEU A 108 2.56 8.11 8.09
C LEU A 108 2.14 7.43 6.79
N ASP A 109 2.09 8.23 5.73
CA ASP A 109 1.88 7.79 4.36
C ASP A 109 3.18 7.94 3.56
N VAL A 110 3.39 7.02 2.61
CA VAL A 110 4.40 7.19 1.56
C VAL A 110 3.71 7.78 0.33
N ILE A 111 4.09 9.01 -0.04
CA ILE A 111 3.74 9.61 -1.31
C ILE A 111 4.79 9.21 -2.34
N LEU A 112 4.35 8.62 -3.45
CA LEU A 112 5.16 8.28 -4.61
C LEU A 112 4.85 9.25 -5.76
N ASP A 113 5.90 9.70 -6.43
CA ASP A 113 5.84 10.44 -7.68
C ASP A 113 6.31 9.54 -8.82
N LEU A 114 5.40 9.21 -9.73
CA LEU A 114 5.60 8.24 -10.81
C LEU A 114 5.34 8.87 -12.17
N VAL A 115 6.09 8.43 -13.16
CA VAL A 115 5.95 8.88 -14.56
C VAL A 115 6.02 7.70 -15.50
N VAL A 116 5.61 7.90 -16.74
CA VAL A 116 5.96 7.03 -17.86
C VAL A 116 7.26 7.53 -18.47
N MET A 117 8.28 6.66 -18.58
CA MET A 117 9.54 7.02 -19.22
C MET A 117 9.37 7.05 -20.75
N ASP A 118 9.69 8.18 -21.36
CA ASP A 118 9.63 8.44 -22.80
C ASP A 118 11.00 8.89 -23.37
N GLY A 119 12.07 8.74 -22.58
CA GLY A 119 13.42 9.21 -22.91
C GLY A 119 13.77 10.59 -22.35
N ARG A 120 12.80 11.33 -21.78
CA ARG A 120 13.09 12.61 -21.13
C ARG A 120 13.92 12.45 -19.86
N THR A 121 14.75 13.44 -19.56
CA THR A 121 15.46 13.51 -18.28
C THR A 121 14.50 13.96 -17.20
N VAL A 122 14.23 13.10 -16.22
CA VAL A 122 13.38 13.45 -15.06
C VAL A 122 14.24 13.58 -13.80
N LYS A 123 14.13 14.71 -13.11
CA LYS A 123 14.81 14.94 -11.84
C LYS A 123 14.26 13.98 -10.80
N ARG A 124 15.15 13.25 -10.14
CA ARG A 124 14.76 12.37 -9.03
C ARG A 124 14.76 13.11 -7.69
N PHE A 125 13.85 12.74 -6.81
CA PHE A 125 13.73 13.33 -5.49
C PHE A 125 13.57 12.27 -4.39
N ALA A 126 14.23 12.48 -3.26
CA ALA A 126 14.03 11.71 -2.04
C ALA A 126 14.20 12.64 -0.83
N PRO A 127 13.57 12.32 0.31
CA PRO A 127 13.71 13.11 1.52
C PRO A 127 15.16 13.05 2.02
N ARG A 128 15.75 14.21 2.33
CA ARG A 128 17.17 14.34 2.72
C ARG A 128 17.41 14.36 4.23
N THR A 129 16.34 14.49 5.02
CA THR A 129 16.43 14.58 6.48
C THR A 129 16.60 13.20 7.11
N ALA A 130 17.20 13.16 8.30
CA ALA A 130 17.25 11.92 9.09
C ALA A 130 15.84 11.47 9.49
N PRO A 131 15.61 10.15 9.66
CA PRO A 131 14.32 9.66 10.08
C PRO A 131 13.96 10.13 11.49
N LYS A 132 12.70 10.47 11.72
CA LYS A 132 12.21 11.00 13.02
C LYS A 132 11.76 9.91 14.01
N GLY A 133 11.75 8.65 13.59
CA GLY A 133 11.36 7.50 14.43
C GLY A 133 11.20 6.21 13.62
N PRO A 134 10.81 5.09 14.25
CA PRO A 134 10.73 3.78 13.57
C PRO A 134 9.72 3.73 12.41
N GLU A 135 8.60 4.43 12.51
CA GLU A 135 7.60 4.48 11.42
C GLU A 135 8.11 5.31 10.24
N ASP A 136 8.74 6.46 10.51
CA ASP A 136 9.33 7.31 9.46
C ASP A 136 10.49 6.58 8.76
N ASP A 137 11.31 5.84 9.50
CA ASP A 137 12.35 4.97 8.93
C ASP A 137 11.76 3.84 8.06
N PHE A 138 10.66 3.22 8.51
CA PHE A 138 9.91 2.21 7.74
C PHE A 138 9.41 2.77 6.40
N CYS A 139 8.72 3.91 6.43
CA CYS A 139 8.22 4.60 5.24
C CYS A 139 9.37 5.00 4.29
N ARG A 140 10.52 5.42 4.83
CA ARG A 140 11.70 5.75 4.02
C ARG A 140 12.36 4.52 3.40
N MET A 141 12.39 3.40 4.11
CA MET A 141 12.85 2.12 3.56
C MET A 141 12.00 1.71 2.36
N LEU A 142 10.67 1.80 2.49
CA LEU A 142 9.74 1.54 1.39
C LEU A 142 9.91 2.52 0.22
N GLY A 143 10.08 3.81 0.49
CA GLY A 143 10.35 4.81 -0.54
C GLY A 143 11.66 4.56 -1.30
N ARG A 144 12.73 4.13 -0.60
CA ARG A 144 13.99 3.71 -1.25
C ARG A 144 13.79 2.50 -2.16
N PHE A 145 12.97 1.53 -1.75
CA PHE A 145 12.58 0.42 -2.63
C PHE A 145 11.75 0.90 -3.82
N ALA A 146 10.79 1.80 -3.60
CA ALA A 146 9.93 2.34 -4.66
C ALA A 146 10.74 3.03 -5.76
N LEU A 147 11.86 3.68 -5.43
CA LEU A 147 12.79 4.23 -6.43
C LEU A 147 13.40 3.17 -7.38
N ARG A 148 13.22 1.88 -7.15
CA ARG A 148 13.62 0.82 -8.09
C ARG A 148 12.51 0.45 -9.09
N ILE A 149 11.26 0.88 -8.87
CA ILE A 149 10.12 0.63 -9.78
C ILE A 149 10.44 1.15 -11.19
N GLY A 150 10.19 0.30 -12.18
CA GLY A 150 10.60 0.48 -13.58
C GLY A 150 11.89 -0.27 -13.92
N ARG A 151 12.58 -0.82 -12.91
CA ARG A 151 13.79 -1.64 -13.02
C ARG A 151 13.86 -2.73 -11.94
N LEU A 152 12.71 -3.11 -11.35
CA LEU A 152 12.67 -4.22 -10.41
C LEU A 152 12.86 -5.53 -11.19
N ASP A 153 13.87 -6.28 -10.81
CA ASP A 153 14.25 -7.55 -11.40
C ASP A 153 14.72 -8.53 -10.30
N GLY A 154 14.96 -9.79 -10.69
CA GLY A 154 15.41 -10.83 -9.77
C GLY A 154 14.46 -11.06 -8.58
N ALA A 155 15.04 -11.33 -7.41
CA ALA A 155 14.32 -11.68 -6.18
C ALA A 155 13.89 -10.46 -5.34
N TRP A 156 13.49 -9.36 -6.01
CA TRP A 156 13.14 -8.11 -5.33
C TRP A 156 11.91 -8.26 -4.41
N ARG A 157 10.99 -9.18 -4.72
CA ARG A 157 9.78 -9.42 -3.91
C ARG A 157 10.16 -10.03 -2.58
N GLU A 158 10.99 -11.07 -2.60
CA GLU A 158 11.49 -11.74 -1.41
C GLU A 158 12.36 -10.79 -0.58
N GLU A 159 13.15 -9.95 -1.24
CA GLU A 159 13.94 -8.90 -0.62
C GLU A 159 13.06 -7.90 0.16
N LEU A 160 12.10 -7.29 -0.53
CA LEU A 160 11.15 -6.35 0.07
C LEU A 160 10.39 -7.00 1.22
N GLN A 161 9.85 -8.20 1.02
CA GLN A 161 9.03 -8.87 2.01
C GLN A 161 9.81 -9.18 3.29
N ARG A 162 11.08 -9.58 3.15
CA ARG A 162 11.97 -9.79 4.29
C ARG A 162 12.26 -8.48 5.02
N CYS A 163 12.59 -7.41 4.30
CA CYS A 163 12.87 -6.10 4.89
C CYS A 163 11.67 -5.52 5.63
N VAL A 164 10.45 -5.68 5.09
CA VAL A 164 9.22 -5.23 5.75
C VAL A 164 8.93 -6.08 6.99
N SER A 165 9.01 -7.40 6.87
CA SER A 165 8.67 -8.33 7.97
C SER A 165 9.62 -8.19 9.17
N ALA A 166 10.90 -7.92 8.92
CA ALA A 166 11.93 -7.74 9.94
C ALA A 166 12.04 -6.28 10.45
N HIS A 167 11.20 -5.36 9.97
CA HIS A 167 11.32 -3.97 10.35
C HIS A 167 10.84 -3.74 11.79
N PRO A 168 11.59 -3.02 12.65
CA PRO A 168 11.20 -2.81 14.06
C PRO A 168 9.80 -2.22 14.26
N PHE A 169 9.35 -1.37 13.33
CA PHE A 169 7.99 -0.82 13.34
C PHE A 169 6.90 -1.90 13.16
N VAL A 170 7.16 -2.92 12.34
CA VAL A 170 6.24 -4.02 12.08
C VAL A 170 6.32 -5.06 13.21
N GLU A 171 7.54 -5.45 13.61
CA GLU A 171 7.78 -6.45 14.66
C GLU A 171 7.18 -6.07 16.02
N ARG A 172 7.38 -4.82 16.47
CA ARG A 172 6.85 -4.33 17.76
C ARG A 172 5.32 -4.34 17.84
N ASN A 173 4.65 -4.42 16.70
CA ASN A 173 3.19 -4.44 16.60
C ASN A 173 2.63 -5.85 16.32
N LEU A 174 3.47 -6.89 16.32
CA LEU A 174 3.01 -8.27 16.34
C LEU A 174 2.37 -8.56 17.70
N PRO A 175 1.20 -9.24 17.75
CA PRO A 175 0.63 -9.62 19.03
C PRO A 175 1.58 -10.62 19.69
N ASN A 176 1.87 -10.40 20.98
CA ASN A 176 2.73 -11.27 21.77
C ASN A 176 2.30 -12.74 21.57
N ARG A 177 3.14 -13.56 20.92
CA ARG A 177 2.83 -14.97 20.65
C ARG A 177 2.76 -15.80 21.94
N ASP A 178 3.30 -15.28 23.05
CA ASP A 178 3.37 -15.99 24.33
C ASP A 178 2.11 -15.86 25.19
N ALA A 179 1.17 -14.97 24.85
CA ALA A 179 -0.08 -14.80 25.62
C ALA A 179 -1.12 -15.92 25.35
N ARG A 180 -0.82 -16.90 24.49
CA ARG A 180 -1.73 -18.00 24.12
C ARG A 180 -1.39 -19.36 24.74
N ARG A 181 -0.45 -19.42 25.69
CA ARG A 181 -0.05 -20.66 26.38
C ARG A 181 -0.40 -20.75 27.86
N SER A 182 -1.05 -19.76 28.47
CA SER A 182 -1.34 -19.77 29.91
C SER A 182 -2.75 -20.23 30.32
N ASP A 183 -3.70 -20.39 29.39
CA ASP A 183 -5.11 -20.65 29.75
C ASP A 183 -5.57 -22.08 29.43
N SER A 184 -4.74 -23.07 29.74
CA SER A 184 -5.17 -24.49 29.73
C SER A 184 -4.59 -25.25 30.93
N ASN A 185 -4.97 -24.85 32.15
CA ASN A 185 -5.03 -25.76 33.29
C ASN A 185 -5.75 -25.09 34.47
N SER A 186 -7.08 -25.18 34.49
CA SER A 186 -7.88 -25.07 35.70
C SER A 186 -9.15 -25.89 35.50
N VAL A 187 -9.10 -27.16 35.93
CA VAL A 187 -10.29 -27.99 36.13
C VAL A 187 -10.79 -27.71 37.55
N PRO A 188 -12.04 -27.26 37.76
CA PRO A 188 -12.57 -27.13 39.10
C PRO A 188 -12.93 -28.52 39.66
N SER A 189 -12.43 -28.82 40.85
CA SER A 189 -12.84 -29.97 41.65
C SER A 189 -14.11 -29.67 42.44
N TRP A 190 -15.09 -30.58 42.29
CA TRP A 190 -16.37 -30.76 43.00
C TRP A 190 -17.51 -29.78 42.69
#